data_AF-A0A1W9U690-F1
#
_entry.id   AF-A0A1W9U690-F1
#
_cell.length_a   1.000
_cell.length_b   1.000
_cell.length_c   1.000
_cell.angle_alpha   90.00
_cell.angle_beta   90.00
_cell.angle_gamma   90.00
#
_symmetry.space_group_name_H-M   'P 1'
#
loop_
_entity.id
_entity.type
_entity.pdbx_description
1 polymer ?
#
loop_
_entity_poly.entity_id
_entity_poly.type
_entity_poly.pdbx_seq_one_letter_code
_entity_poly.pdbx_strand_id
1 'polypeptide(L)'
;MAAVKGQALPGHCARPIKGLGVTYATSPQGADHTAGFVTEEPLSKDGHVERSRESQINNLLADSLGLCQFTGLRAQYELFAGLVGTLTGKIPTEKDIRCIGQDALWQERMFNVRAGFGPGQDRLPEFMATEPLPPHDTVFDVEDKELDRVFGEYPGPC
;
A
#
# COMPACT_ATOMS: atom_id res chain seq x y z
N MET A 1 -21.52 -5.88 2.82
CA MET A 1 -20.48 -6.57 2.01
C MET A 1 -19.16 -6.43 2.77
N ALA A 2 -18.29 -7.44 2.73
CA ALA A 2 -16.96 -7.34 3.36
C ALA A 2 -16.15 -6.20 2.72
N ALA A 3 -15.66 -5.27 3.52
CA ALA A 3 -15.06 -4.03 3.06
C ALA A 3 -14.05 -3.46 4.07
N VAL A 4 -13.14 -2.62 3.59
CA VAL A 4 -12.25 -1.78 4.40
C VAL A 4 -12.45 -0.33 3.98
N LYS A 5 -12.67 0.57 4.95
CA LYS A 5 -13.03 1.98 4.70
C LYS A 5 -14.22 2.18 3.73
N GLY A 6 -15.15 1.22 3.73
CA GLY A 6 -16.31 1.22 2.83
C GLY A 6 -16.05 0.68 1.41
N GLN A 7 -14.79 0.41 1.04
CA GLN A 7 -14.44 -0.21 -0.24
C GLN A 7 -14.47 -1.74 -0.13
N ALA A 8 -15.18 -2.38 -1.06
CA ALA A 8 -15.35 -3.84 -1.06
C ALA A 8 -14.02 -4.58 -1.25
N LEU A 9 -13.88 -5.75 -0.63
CA LEU A 9 -12.67 -6.56 -0.79
C LEU A 9 -12.48 -7.01 -2.26
N PRO A 10 -11.26 -6.93 -2.81
CA PRO A 10 -10.97 -7.33 -4.19
C PRO A 10 -10.83 -8.85 -4.33
N GLY A 11 -10.54 -9.32 -5.56
CA GLY A 11 -10.56 -10.73 -5.97
C GLY A 11 -9.45 -11.64 -5.43
N HIS A 12 -8.69 -11.23 -4.40
CA HIS A 12 -7.68 -12.07 -3.76
C HIS A 12 -7.90 -12.12 -2.25
N CYS A 13 -7.81 -13.31 -1.66
CA CYS A 13 -8.06 -13.49 -0.25
C CYS A 13 -6.84 -13.09 0.61
N ALA A 14 -7.04 -12.21 1.58
CA ALA A 14 -5.99 -11.74 2.50
C ALA A 14 -5.52 -12.80 3.51
N ARG A 15 -6.34 -13.82 3.80
CA ARG A 15 -6.03 -14.90 4.76
C ARG A 15 -4.71 -15.62 4.43
N PRO A 16 -4.52 -16.14 3.20
CA PRO A 16 -3.28 -16.77 2.78
C PRO A 16 -2.28 -15.84 2.11
N ILE A 17 -2.59 -14.55 1.87
CA ILE A 17 -1.67 -13.59 1.22
C ILE A 17 -1.53 -12.38 2.13
N LYS A 18 -0.64 -12.49 3.14
CA LYS A 18 -0.54 -11.48 4.21
C LYS A 18 -0.14 -10.11 3.67
N GLY A 19 0.77 -10.05 2.70
CA GLY A 19 1.19 -8.81 2.04
C GLY A 19 0.01 -8.01 1.47
N LEU A 20 -0.85 -8.65 0.68
CA LEU A 20 -2.09 -8.03 0.18
C LEU A 20 -3.04 -7.67 1.33
N GLY A 21 -3.14 -8.49 2.37
CA GLY A 21 -3.94 -8.17 3.54
C GLY A 21 -3.50 -6.87 4.24
N VAL A 22 -2.19 -6.65 4.37
CA VAL A 22 -1.64 -5.37 4.88
C VAL A 22 -2.01 -4.21 3.96
N THR A 23 -1.89 -4.37 2.64
CA THR A 23 -2.31 -3.32 1.69
C THR A 23 -3.80 -3.01 1.81
N TYR A 24 -4.67 -4.03 1.84
CA TYR A 24 -6.12 -3.83 1.91
C TYR A 24 -6.54 -3.13 3.19
N ALA A 25 -5.91 -3.49 4.31
CA ALA A 25 -6.15 -2.85 5.58
C ALA A 25 -5.75 -1.37 5.52
N THR A 26 -4.54 -1.08 5.04
CA THR A 26 -3.90 0.23 5.27
C THR A 26 -4.07 1.25 4.15
N SER A 27 -4.32 0.84 2.91
CA SER A 27 -4.45 1.73 1.75
C SER A 27 -5.38 2.92 2.03
N PRO A 28 -5.01 4.15 1.65
CA PRO A 28 -5.89 5.31 1.77
C PRO A 28 -7.21 5.16 1.00
N GLN A 29 -7.23 4.38 -0.08
CA GLN A 29 -8.40 4.19 -0.95
C GLN A 29 -9.39 3.12 -0.41
N GLY A 30 -9.04 2.43 0.68
CA GLY A 30 -9.75 1.25 1.17
C GLY A 30 -9.19 -0.05 0.59
N ALA A 31 -9.97 -1.13 0.62
CA ALA A 31 -9.49 -2.44 0.17
C ALA A 31 -9.24 -2.46 -1.35
N ASP A 32 -7.99 -2.24 -1.76
CA ASP A 32 -7.58 -2.26 -3.16
C ASP A 32 -6.22 -2.96 -3.37
N HIS A 33 -6.16 -3.81 -4.38
CA HIS A 33 -4.96 -4.54 -4.78
C HIS A 33 -4.08 -3.72 -5.73
N THR A 34 -4.64 -2.73 -6.42
CA THR A 34 -3.87 -1.82 -7.27
C THR A 34 -3.14 -0.76 -6.47
N ALA A 35 -3.53 -0.52 -5.21
CA ALA A 35 -2.78 0.34 -4.30
C ALA A 35 -1.40 -0.26 -3.96
N GLY A 36 -1.25 -1.59 -3.94
CA GLY A 36 0.04 -2.22 -3.65
C GLY A 36 -0.04 -3.75 -3.70
N PHE A 37 0.59 -4.35 -4.70
CA PHE A 37 0.44 -5.78 -5.00
C PHE A 37 1.61 -6.60 -4.44
N VAL A 38 1.51 -7.01 -3.17
CA VAL A 38 2.55 -7.78 -2.44
C VAL A 38 2.12 -9.22 -2.27
N THR A 39 2.78 -10.14 -2.98
CA THR A 39 2.42 -11.57 -3.05
C THR A 39 3.56 -12.52 -2.67
N GLU A 40 4.74 -11.97 -2.43
CA GLU A 40 5.93 -12.67 -1.96
C GLU A 40 5.65 -13.31 -0.60
N GLU A 41 6.18 -14.51 -0.35
CA GLU A 41 6.05 -15.22 0.95
C GLU A 41 4.62 -15.15 1.54
N PRO A 42 3.60 -15.58 0.78
CA PRO A 42 2.22 -15.17 1.01
C PRO A 42 1.66 -15.65 2.35
N LEU A 43 2.12 -16.80 2.85
CA LEU A 43 1.70 -17.37 4.13
C LEU A 43 2.42 -16.78 5.35
N SER A 44 3.59 -16.15 5.15
CA SER A 44 4.36 -15.53 6.24
C SER A 44 3.76 -14.18 6.59
N LYS A 45 3.74 -13.82 7.88
CA LYS A 45 3.35 -12.48 8.33
C LYS A 45 4.52 -11.47 8.33
N ASP A 46 5.75 -11.96 8.27
CA ASP A 46 6.94 -11.15 8.49
C ASP A 46 7.30 -10.26 7.29
N GLY A 47 7.71 -9.02 7.58
CA GLY A 47 8.22 -8.06 6.58
C GLY A 47 7.18 -7.43 5.65
N HIS A 48 5.90 -7.75 5.82
CA HIS A 48 4.84 -7.23 4.96
C HIS A 48 4.43 -5.79 5.23
N VAL A 49 4.75 -5.26 6.41
CA VAL A 49 4.55 -3.84 6.75
C VAL A 49 5.38 -2.96 5.82
N GLU A 50 6.68 -3.23 5.72
CA GLU A 50 7.60 -2.47 4.88
C GLU A 50 7.34 -2.71 3.40
N ARG A 51 7.11 -3.98 3.00
CA ARG A 51 6.79 -4.32 1.60
C ARG A 51 5.52 -3.63 1.12
N SER A 52 4.46 -3.61 1.93
CA SER A 52 3.21 -2.93 1.58
C SER A 52 3.41 -1.42 1.48
N ARG A 53 4.10 -0.77 2.44
CA ARG A 53 4.40 0.67 2.35
C ARG A 53 5.16 1.00 1.06
N GLU A 54 6.23 0.28 0.75
CA GLU A 54 7.02 0.53 -0.45
C GLU A 54 6.23 0.24 -1.74
N SER A 55 5.38 -0.79 -1.74
CA SER A 55 4.49 -1.08 -2.88
C SER A 55 3.48 0.05 -3.11
N GLN A 56 2.90 0.61 -2.03
CA GLN A 56 2.00 1.76 -2.08
C GLN A 56 2.68 3.01 -2.64
N ILE A 57 3.89 3.32 -2.18
CA ILE A 57 4.68 4.44 -2.73
C ILE A 57 4.95 4.25 -4.23
N ASN A 58 5.36 3.04 -4.64
CA ASN A 58 5.71 2.75 -6.03
C ASN A 58 4.51 2.83 -6.97
N ASN A 59 3.36 2.32 -6.55
CA ASN A 59 2.15 2.37 -7.37
C ASN A 59 1.61 3.81 -7.44
N LEU A 60 1.63 4.56 -6.34
CA LEU A 60 1.27 5.97 -6.34
C LEU A 60 2.14 6.81 -7.29
N LEU A 61 3.45 6.52 -7.37
CA LEU A 61 4.34 7.16 -8.34
C LEU A 61 3.93 6.87 -9.79
N ALA A 62 3.61 5.61 -10.10
CA ALA A 62 3.14 5.24 -11.44
C ALA A 62 1.81 5.94 -11.77
N ASP A 63 0.85 5.95 -10.83
CA ASP A 63 -0.45 6.61 -10.98
C ASP A 63 -0.29 8.12 -11.19
N SER A 64 0.60 8.76 -10.42
CA SER A 64 0.89 10.20 -10.53
C SER A 64 1.51 10.58 -11.88
N LEU A 65 2.25 9.67 -12.51
CA LEU A 65 2.81 9.83 -13.85
C LEU A 65 1.84 9.41 -14.97
N GLY A 66 0.65 8.92 -14.61
CA GLY A 66 -0.34 8.39 -15.56
C GLY A 66 0.11 7.10 -16.25
N LEU A 67 1.03 6.34 -15.64
CA LEU A 67 1.55 5.09 -16.18
C LEU A 67 0.65 3.91 -15.79
N CYS A 68 0.38 3.03 -16.74
CA CYS A 68 -0.32 1.79 -16.44
C CYS A 68 0.55 0.88 -15.57
N GLN A 69 0.00 0.34 -14.48
CA GLN A 69 0.69 -0.61 -13.60
C GLN A 69 1.21 -1.86 -14.34
N PHE A 70 0.59 -2.26 -15.45
CA PHE A 70 1.01 -3.42 -16.25
C PHE A 70 2.23 -3.17 -17.14
N THR A 71 2.77 -1.95 -17.15
CA THR A 71 4.10 -1.70 -17.72
C THR A 71 5.21 -2.43 -16.95
N GLY A 72 4.95 -2.83 -15.70
CA GLY A 72 5.93 -3.51 -14.85
C GLY A 72 7.03 -2.58 -14.31
N LEU A 73 6.91 -1.26 -14.51
CA LEU A 73 7.94 -0.27 -14.17
C LEU A 73 7.95 0.12 -12.68
N ARG A 74 7.67 -0.80 -11.77
CA ARG A 74 7.67 -0.51 -10.33
C ARG A 74 9.10 -0.30 -9.82
N ALA A 75 9.28 0.70 -8.95
CA ALA A 75 10.59 1.07 -8.39
C ALA A 75 11.68 1.46 -9.41
N GLN A 76 11.30 1.81 -10.65
CA GLN A 76 12.21 2.29 -11.68
C GLN A 76 12.49 3.79 -11.53
N TYR A 77 13.06 4.20 -10.39
CA TYR A 77 13.17 5.62 -10.01
C TYR A 77 14.00 6.46 -10.97
N GLU A 78 15.05 5.88 -11.57
CA GLU A 78 15.86 6.57 -12.58
C GLU A 78 15.02 6.90 -13.84
N LEU A 79 14.21 5.94 -14.28
CA LEU A 79 13.30 6.15 -15.41
C LEU A 79 12.26 7.21 -15.09
N PHE A 80 11.65 7.15 -13.90
CA PHE A 80 10.68 8.15 -13.44
C PHE A 80 11.32 9.55 -13.37
N ALA A 81 12.55 9.65 -12.89
CA ALA A 81 13.32 10.89 -12.90
C ALA A 81 13.54 11.42 -14.32
N GLY A 82 13.90 10.55 -15.26
CA GLY A 82 14.02 10.91 -16.68
C GLY A 82 12.71 11.44 -17.27
N LEU A 83 11.57 10.79 -16.97
CA LEU A 83 10.24 11.21 -17.43
C LEU A 83 9.87 12.59 -16.86
N VAL A 84 9.98 12.75 -15.54
CA VAL A 84 9.71 14.04 -14.87
C VAL A 84 10.64 15.14 -15.39
N GLY A 85 11.92 14.84 -15.56
CA GLY A 85 12.90 15.81 -16.07
C GLY A 85 12.61 16.24 -17.50
N THR A 86 12.17 15.31 -18.35
CA THR A 86 11.77 15.62 -19.74
C THR A 86 10.55 16.55 -19.78
N LEU A 87 9.60 16.38 -18.86
CA LEU A 87 8.38 17.18 -18.78
C LEU A 87 8.62 18.57 -18.15
N THR A 88 9.49 18.65 -17.14
CA THR A 88 9.66 19.84 -16.30
C THR A 88 10.92 20.66 -16.60
N GLY A 89 11.85 20.12 -17.39
CA GLY A 89 13.15 20.73 -17.68
C GLY A 89 14.19 20.60 -16.55
N LYS A 90 13.85 19.95 -15.43
CA LYS A 90 14.76 19.68 -14.31
C LYS A 90 14.69 18.19 -13.95
N ILE A 91 15.80 17.47 -14.13
CA ILE A 91 15.88 16.05 -13.79
C ILE A 91 16.04 15.91 -12.27
N PRO A 92 15.04 15.37 -11.53
CA PRO A 92 15.19 15.05 -10.12
C PRO A 92 16.12 13.85 -9.92
N THR A 93 16.65 13.66 -8.71
CA THR A 93 17.36 12.42 -8.36
C THR A 93 16.36 11.30 -8.04
N GLU A 94 16.82 10.04 -8.01
CA GLU A 94 15.99 8.92 -7.54
C GLU A 94 15.47 9.13 -6.12
N LYS A 95 16.29 9.75 -5.25
CA LYS A 95 15.89 10.11 -3.88
C LYS A 95 14.73 11.10 -3.89
N ASP A 96 14.78 12.09 -4.76
CA ASP A 96 13.71 13.09 -4.89
C ASP A 96 12.42 12.42 -5.38
N ILE A 97 12.51 11.52 -6.37
CA ILE A 97 11.35 10.75 -6.85
C ILE A 97 10.72 9.92 -5.72
N ARG A 98 11.53 9.16 -4.97
CA ARG A 98 11.03 8.39 -3.82
C ARG A 98 10.35 9.29 -2.80
N CYS A 99 10.94 10.45 -2.54
CA CYS A 99 10.35 11.37 -1.58
C CYS A 99 9.03 11.97 -2.06
N ILE A 100 8.90 12.32 -3.34
CA ILE A 100 7.64 12.78 -3.92
C ILE A 100 6.53 11.72 -3.70
N GLY A 101 6.84 10.44 -3.91
CA GLY A 101 5.89 9.35 -3.67
C GLY A 101 5.52 9.19 -2.20
N GLN A 102 6.50 9.30 -1.28
CA GLN A 102 6.26 9.27 0.17
C GLN A 102 5.38 10.42 0.63
N ASP A 103 5.65 11.63 0.13
CA ASP A 103 4.88 12.82 0.46
C ASP A 103 3.44 12.71 -0.04
N ALA A 104 3.25 12.31 -1.29
CA ALA A 104 1.91 12.17 -1.86
C ALA A 104 1.09 11.08 -1.12
N LEU A 105 1.69 9.93 -0.76
CA LEU A 105 1.01 8.92 0.06
C LEU A 105 0.64 9.47 1.46
N TRP A 106 1.53 10.28 2.05
CA TRP A 106 1.24 10.95 3.31
C TRP A 106 0.09 11.96 3.19
N GLN A 107 0.04 12.73 2.10
CA GLN A 107 -1.05 13.66 1.84
C GLN A 107 -2.41 12.94 1.75
N GLU A 108 -2.48 11.80 1.06
CA GLU A 108 -3.69 10.95 1.02
C GLU A 108 -4.07 10.45 2.42
N ARG A 109 -3.08 9.98 3.19
CA ARG A 109 -3.31 9.54 4.57
C ARG A 109 -3.84 10.67 5.46
N MET A 110 -3.27 11.86 5.36
CA MET A 110 -3.69 13.03 6.14
C MET A 110 -5.06 13.56 5.71
N PHE A 111 -5.41 13.43 4.43
CA PHE A 111 -6.77 13.68 3.96
C PHE A 111 -7.75 12.76 4.70
N ASN A 112 -7.47 11.45 4.75
CA ASN A 112 -8.29 10.48 5.46
C ASN A 112 -8.40 10.78 6.96
N VAL A 113 -7.30 11.13 7.63
CA VAL A 113 -7.32 11.54 9.06
C VAL A 113 -8.23 12.74 9.28
N ARG A 114 -8.16 13.76 8.42
CA ARG A 114 -9.07 14.93 8.50
C ARG A 114 -10.52 14.56 8.21
N ALA A 115 -10.76 13.52 7.41
CA ALA A 115 -12.10 12.98 7.13
C ALA A 115 -12.61 12.04 8.23
N GLY A 116 -11.83 11.76 9.27
CA GLY A 116 -12.22 10.92 10.41
C GLY A 116 -11.80 9.44 10.31
N PHE A 117 -10.97 9.07 9.33
CA PHE A 117 -10.36 7.75 9.23
C PHE A 117 -9.01 7.71 9.96
N GLY A 118 -8.82 6.75 10.87
CA GLY A 118 -7.57 6.54 11.58
C GLY A 118 -7.18 5.06 11.62
N PRO A 119 -6.23 4.70 12.51
CA PRO A 119 -5.74 3.33 12.66
C PRO A 119 -6.87 2.31 12.89
N GLY A 120 -7.93 2.68 13.61
CA GLY A 120 -9.08 1.79 13.86
C GLY A 120 -9.86 1.39 12.59
N GLN A 121 -9.70 2.12 11.48
CA GLN A 121 -10.28 1.78 10.18
C GLN A 121 -9.28 1.10 9.24
N ASP A 122 -8.03 0.94 9.67
CA ASP A 122 -7.01 0.16 8.95
C ASP A 122 -7.07 -1.31 9.37
N ARG A 123 -8.25 -1.91 9.29
CA ARG A 123 -8.53 -3.27 9.77
C ARG A 123 -9.32 -4.05 8.73
N LEU A 124 -8.98 -5.33 8.61
CA LEU A 124 -9.76 -6.26 7.80
C LEU A 124 -11.06 -6.66 8.52
N PRO A 125 -12.08 -7.12 7.79
CA PRO A 125 -13.25 -7.76 8.41
C PRO A 125 -12.87 -8.92 9.33
N GLU A 126 -13.52 -9.02 10.49
CA GLU A 126 -13.19 -9.96 11.58
C GLU A 126 -12.98 -11.41 11.13
N PHE A 127 -13.84 -11.90 10.23
CA PHE A 127 -13.75 -13.27 9.71
C PHE A 127 -12.40 -13.59 9.06
N MET A 128 -11.68 -12.59 8.54
CA MET A 128 -10.35 -12.79 8.00
C MET A 128 -9.36 -13.25 9.07
N ALA A 129 -9.51 -12.84 10.33
CA ALA A 129 -8.63 -13.23 11.43
C ALA A 129 -9.13 -14.49 12.17
N THR A 130 -10.39 -14.90 12.01
CA THR A 130 -11.00 -15.98 12.80
C THR A 130 -11.36 -17.23 12.02
N GLU A 131 -11.56 -17.14 10.70
CA GLU A 131 -12.02 -18.27 9.88
C GLU A 131 -10.92 -18.81 8.96
N PRO A 132 -10.33 -19.99 9.29
CA PRO A 132 -9.31 -20.63 8.45
C PRO A 132 -9.80 -20.88 7.04
N LEU A 133 -8.90 -20.74 6.06
CA LEU A 133 -9.19 -21.00 4.65
C LEU A 133 -8.43 -22.22 4.11
N PRO A 134 -9.14 -23.30 3.73
CA PRO A 134 -8.53 -24.43 3.04
C PRO A 134 -7.89 -24.02 1.70
N PRO A 135 -6.84 -24.71 1.23
CA PRO A 135 -6.20 -25.88 1.83
C PRO A 135 -5.08 -25.55 2.82
N HIS A 136 -4.74 -24.27 2.99
CA HIS A 136 -3.64 -23.86 3.87
C HIS A 136 -4.09 -23.70 5.33
N ASP A 137 -5.40 -23.64 5.57
CA ASP A 137 -6.03 -23.46 6.88
C ASP A 137 -5.45 -22.28 7.65
N THR A 138 -5.14 -21.20 6.92
CA THR A 138 -4.60 -19.96 7.49
C THR A 138 -5.67 -18.88 7.64
N VAL A 139 -5.44 -17.99 8.60
CA VAL A 139 -6.18 -16.74 8.84
C VAL A 139 -5.24 -15.56 8.63
N PHE A 140 -5.74 -14.33 8.46
CA PHE A 140 -4.89 -13.14 8.51
C PHE A 140 -4.44 -12.87 9.96
N ASP A 141 -3.15 -13.02 10.20
CA ASP A 141 -2.51 -13.06 11.52
C ASP A 141 -1.42 -11.99 11.72
N VAL A 142 -1.41 -10.97 10.85
CA VAL A 142 -0.63 -9.73 11.08
C VAL A 142 -1.34 -8.93 12.17
N GLU A 143 -0.61 -8.58 13.22
CA GLU A 143 -1.21 -7.92 14.37
C GLU A 143 -1.54 -6.44 14.09
N ASP A 144 -2.58 -5.92 14.72
CA ASP A 144 -3.00 -4.51 14.63
C ASP A 144 -1.84 -3.53 14.86
N LYS A 145 -0.99 -3.81 15.86
CA LYS A 145 0.19 -2.99 16.17
C LYS A 145 1.20 -2.96 15.02
N GLU A 146 1.20 -3.97 14.15
CA GLU A 146 2.06 -4.01 12.98
C GLU A 146 1.48 -3.20 11.84
N LEU A 147 0.16 -3.28 11.63
CA LEU A 147 -0.57 -2.43 10.68
C LEU A 147 -0.40 -0.95 10.99
N ASP A 148 -0.43 -0.59 12.27
CA ASP A 148 -0.27 0.79 12.74
C ASP A 148 1.12 1.37 12.43
N ARG A 149 2.12 0.52 12.13
CA ARG A 149 3.48 0.95 11.73
C ARG A 149 3.62 1.19 10.23
N VAL A 150 2.65 0.82 9.39
CA VAL A 150 2.78 0.92 7.93
C VAL A 150 3.17 2.33 7.52
N PHE A 151 2.47 3.34 8.04
CA PHE A 151 2.75 4.75 7.73
C PHE A 151 3.81 5.40 8.63
N GLY A 152 4.11 4.81 9.81
CA GLY A 152 5.09 5.34 10.76
C GLY A 152 4.86 6.81 11.13
N GLU A 153 5.94 7.48 11.55
CA GLU A 153 5.97 8.94 11.64
C GLU A 153 6.40 9.52 10.29
N TYR A 154 5.70 10.56 9.84
CA TYR A 154 6.10 11.26 8.63
C TYR A 154 7.37 12.06 8.86
N PRO A 155 8.43 11.84 8.06
CA PRO A 155 9.72 12.47 8.27
C PRO A 155 9.74 13.97 7.92
N GLY A 156 8.62 14.56 7.53
CA GLY A 156 8.54 15.89 6.94
C GLY A 156 8.71 15.86 5.42
N PRO A 157 8.38 16.96 4.74
CA PRO A 157 8.62 17.07 3.30
C PRO A 157 10.12 17.00 3.03
N CYS A 158 10.50 16.33 1.95
CA CYS A 158 11.74 16.67 1.26
C CYS A 158 11.51 17.92 0.39
#